data_AF-A0AAJ1ZFS2-F1
#
_entry.id   AF-A0AAJ1ZFS2-F1
#
_cell.length_a   1.000
_cell.length_b   1.000
_cell.length_c   1.000
_cell.angle_alpha   90.00
_cell.angle_beta   90.00
_cell.angle_gamma   90.00
#
_symmetry.space_group_name_H-M   'P 1'
#
loop_
_entity.id
_entity.type
_entity.pdbx_description
1 polymer ?
#
loop_
_entity_poly.entity_id
_entity_poly.type
_entity_poly.pdbx_seq_one_letter_code
_entity_poly.pdbx_strand_id
1 'polypeptide(L)'
;MTIIVRAMSFILAGAMLLCGSVLAQDARQSIALLDCTLIDDNAVYNDAEINRIQSQRLQMIGHALRDDMQERALFRVTDNAPASGLIASLQSDQDLSACNGCELRVARELGVSRVGVCWVQKISNLILNMNL
;
A
#
# COMPACT_ATOMS: atom_id res chain seq x y z
N MET A 1 31.63 56.99 -11.92
CA MET A 1 31.28 55.85 -12.80
C MET A 1 31.79 54.48 -12.30
N THR A 2 32.60 54.41 -11.23
CA THR A 2 33.15 53.15 -10.68
C THR A 2 32.37 52.61 -9.46
N ILE A 3 31.61 53.46 -8.77
CA ILE A 3 30.81 53.09 -7.59
C ILE A 3 29.50 52.38 -7.99
N ILE A 4 28.88 52.81 -9.09
CA ILE A 4 27.64 52.21 -9.64
C ILE A 4 27.88 50.78 -10.11
N VAL A 5 29.05 50.49 -10.70
CA VAL A 5 29.42 49.15 -11.18
C VAL A 5 29.66 48.17 -10.02
N ARG A 6 30.23 48.63 -8.90
CA ARG A 6 30.44 47.77 -7.70
C ARG A 6 29.13 47.44 -6.99
N ALA A 7 28.17 48.37 -6.94
CA ALA A 7 26.86 48.11 -6.35
C ALA A 7 26.06 47.06 -7.15
N MET A 8 26.19 47.06 -8.48
CA MET A 8 25.47 46.12 -9.35
C MET A 8 26.05 44.70 -9.30
N SER A 9 27.36 44.54 -9.05
CA SER A 9 27.97 43.22 -8.79
C SER A 9 27.57 42.58 -7.46
N PHE A 10 27.28 43.36 -6.43
CA PHE A 10 26.85 42.81 -5.13
C PHE A 10 25.39 42.37 -5.11
N ILE A 11 24.53 43.00 -5.93
CA ILE A 11 23.11 42.64 -6.02
C ILE A 11 22.93 41.33 -6.80
N LEU A 12 23.80 41.05 -7.79
CA LEU A 12 23.73 39.79 -8.55
C LEU A 12 24.26 38.57 -7.76
N ALA A 13 25.12 38.76 -6.78
CA ALA A 13 25.68 37.67 -5.96
C ALA A 13 24.73 37.23 -4.82
N GLY A 14 23.81 38.09 -4.37
CA GLY A 14 22.84 37.78 -3.31
C GLY A 14 21.61 36.98 -3.77
N ALA A 15 21.27 37.04 -5.06
CA ALA A 15 20.05 36.41 -5.60
C ALA A 15 20.19 34.89 -5.82
N MET A 16 21.41 34.35 -5.81
CA MET A 16 21.66 32.93 -6.15
C MET A 16 21.64 31.98 -4.95
N LEU A 17 21.51 32.52 -3.72
CA LEU A 17 21.51 31.74 -2.46
C LEU A 17 20.11 31.35 -1.97
N LEU A 18 19.04 31.66 -2.73
CA LEU A 18 17.65 31.31 -2.40
C LEU A 18 17.11 30.11 -3.19
N CYS A 19 17.98 29.33 -3.86
CA CYS A 19 17.65 27.97 -4.29
C CYS A 19 17.59 27.06 -3.06
N GLY A 20 16.58 27.30 -2.21
CA GLY A 20 16.19 26.37 -1.17
C GLY A 20 16.03 25.00 -1.81
N SER A 21 16.76 24.02 -1.29
CA SER A 21 16.52 22.62 -1.54
C SER A 21 15.07 22.34 -1.15
N VAL A 22 14.17 22.41 -2.14
CA VAL A 22 12.90 21.70 -2.06
C VAL A 22 13.32 20.26 -1.83
N LEU A 23 13.20 19.80 -0.58
CA LEU A 23 13.23 18.38 -0.29
C LEU A 23 12.24 17.78 -1.27
N ALA A 24 12.74 16.99 -2.23
CA ALA A 24 11.91 16.28 -3.17
C ALA A 24 10.97 15.43 -2.32
N GLN A 25 9.76 15.95 -2.09
CA GLN A 25 8.79 15.29 -1.27
C GLN A 25 8.45 14.03 -2.04
N ASP A 26 8.83 12.91 -1.43
CA ASP A 26 8.77 11.60 -2.03
C ASP A 26 7.37 11.38 -2.61
N ALA A 27 7.26 11.56 -3.93
CA ALA A 27 5.99 11.57 -4.66
C ALA A 27 5.42 10.16 -4.83
N ARG A 28 5.92 9.20 -4.04
CA ARG A 28 5.42 7.84 -3.96
C ARG A 28 3.92 7.87 -3.68
N GLN A 29 3.21 7.09 -4.49
CA GLN A 29 1.80 6.83 -4.29
C GLN A 29 1.60 6.18 -2.91
N SER A 30 0.59 6.61 -2.17
CA SER A 30 0.17 5.93 -0.94
C SER A 30 -0.71 4.74 -1.29
N ILE A 31 -0.52 3.64 -0.57
CA ILE A 31 -1.31 2.43 -0.71
C ILE A 31 -1.81 1.94 0.65
N ALA A 32 -3.06 1.50 0.69
CA ALA A 32 -3.59 0.65 1.75
C ALA A 32 -3.60 -0.80 1.25
N LEU A 33 -2.81 -1.67 1.87
CA LEU A 33 -2.79 -3.10 1.54
C LEU A 33 -3.75 -3.83 2.46
N LEU A 34 -4.88 -4.31 1.93
CA LEU A 34 -5.84 -5.08 2.72
C LEU A 34 -5.26 -6.46 3.08
N ASP A 35 -5.82 -7.11 4.10
CA ASP A 35 -5.40 -8.46 4.44
C ASP A 35 -5.69 -9.41 3.28
N CYS A 36 -4.72 -10.29 2.99
CA CYS A 36 -4.91 -11.30 1.95
C CYS A 36 -6.05 -12.24 2.33
N THR A 37 -6.87 -12.64 1.36
CA THR A 37 -7.88 -13.70 1.53
C THR A 37 -7.40 -15.01 0.89
N LEU A 38 -8.03 -16.13 1.25
CA LEU A 38 -7.75 -17.44 0.67
C LEU A 38 -8.97 -17.94 -0.11
N ILE A 39 -8.77 -18.23 -1.39
CA ILE A 39 -9.71 -19.00 -2.21
C ILE A 39 -9.16 -20.43 -2.29
N ASP A 40 -9.84 -21.38 -1.66
CA ASP A 40 -9.41 -22.79 -1.63
C ASP A 40 -10.44 -23.69 -2.31
N ASP A 41 -10.14 -24.09 -3.54
CA ASP A 41 -10.99 -24.96 -4.35
C ASP A 41 -11.10 -26.38 -3.75
N ASN A 42 -10.25 -26.70 -2.76
CA ASN A 42 -10.21 -27.98 -2.04
C ASN A 42 -10.63 -27.83 -0.58
N ALA A 43 -11.28 -26.72 -0.20
CA ALA A 43 -11.68 -26.46 1.19
C ALA A 43 -12.51 -27.59 1.81
N VAL A 44 -13.22 -28.37 0.99
CA VAL A 44 -14.04 -29.52 1.43
C VAL A 44 -13.22 -30.60 2.14
N TYR A 45 -11.91 -30.67 1.88
CA TYR A 45 -11.00 -31.64 2.47
C TYR A 45 -10.26 -31.10 3.70
N ASN A 46 -10.49 -29.83 4.07
CA ASN A 46 -9.82 -29.22 5.20
C ASN A 46 -10.53 -29.61 6.50
N ASP A 47 -9.74 -29.93 7.52
CA ASP A 47 -10.20 -29.94 8.91
C ASP A 47 -9.94 -28.59 9.58
N ALA A 48 -10.33 -28.47 10.85
CA ALA A 48 -10.15 -27.25 11.63
C ALA A 48 -8.67 -26.87 11.80
N GLU A 49 -7.77 -27.85 11.87
CA GLU A 49 -6.35 -27.62 12.06
C GLU A 49 -5.70 -27.10 10.78
N ILE A 50 -6.04 -27.69 9.63
CA ILE A 50 -5.63 -27.19 8.31
C ILE A 50 -6.10 -25.75 8.14
N ASN A 51 -7.38 -25.46 8.38
CA ASN A 51 -7.90 -24.10 8.25
C ASN A 51 -7.17 -23.11 9.16
N ARG A 52 -6.89 -23.49 10.41
CA ARG A 52 -6.12 -22.67 11.35
C ARG A 52 -4.70 -22.38 10.85
N ILE A 53 -4.00 -23.40 10.35
CA ILE A 53 -2.64 -23.25 9.78
C ILE A 53 -2.66 -22.36 8.54
N GLN A 54 -3.64 -22.53 7.65
CA GLN A 54 -3.78 -21.70 6.46
C GLN A 54 -4.01 -20.23 6.84
N SER A 55 -4.89 -19.95 7.80
CA SER A 55 -5.11 -18.57 8.28
C SER A 55 -3.84 -17.94 8.86
N GLN A 56 -3.02 -18.70 9.59
CA GLN A 56 -1.73 -18.20 10.10
C GLN A 56 -0.75 -17.88 8.96
N ARG A 57 -0.64 -18.77 7.96
CA ARG A 57 0.21 -18.54 6.78
C ARG A 57 -0.25 -17.33 5.98
N LEU A 58 -1.57 -17.14 5.85
CA LEU A 58 -2.14 -16.01 5.13
C LEU A 58 -1.82 -14.68 5.82
N GLN A 59 -1.89 -14.64 7.16
CA GLN A 59 -1.43 -13.48 7.94
C GLN A 59 0.06 -13.22 7.69
N MET A 60 0.91 -14.26 7.75
CA MET A 60 2.35 -14.11 7.47
C MET A 60 2.61 -13.55 6.07
N ILE A 61 1.89 -14.04 5.04
CA ILE A 61 2.00 -13.55 3.66
C ILE A 61 1.58 -12.08 3.57
N GLY A 62 0.45 -11.72 4.19
CA GLY A 62 -0.03 -10.33 4.21
C GLY A 62 0.95 -9.37 4.89
N HIS A 63 1.57 -9.79 6.00
CA HIS A 63 2.63 -9.02 6.65
C HIS A 63 3.88 -8.90 5.76
N ALA A 64 4.37 -10.02 5.21
CA ALA A 64 5.55 -10.02 4.34
C ALA A 64 5.35 -9.13 3.09
N LEU A 65 4.15 -9.12 2.51
CA LEU A 65 3.83 -8.24 1.38
C LEU A 65 3.89 -6.76 1.77
N ARG A 66 3.35 -6.39 2.93
CA ARG A 66 3.41 -5.00 3.44
C ARG A 66 4.83 -4.57 3.71
N ASP A 67 5.60 -5.44 4.37
CA ASP A 67 7.00 -5.19 4.70
C ASP A 67 7.82 -5.02 3.41
N ASP A 68 7.70 -5.93 2.44
CA ASP A 68 8.43 -5.84 1.16
C ASP A 68 8.07 -4.58 0.37
N MET A 69 6.80 -4.18 0.33
CA MET A 69 6.35 -2.94 -0.32
C MET A 69 6.91 -1.69 0.34
N GLN A 70 7.05 -1.70 1.66
CA GLN A 70 7.63 -0.62 2.44
C GLN A 70 9.16 -0.57 2.30
N GLU A 71 9.84 -1.71 2.41
CA GLU A 71 11.30 -1.85 2.29
C GLU A 71 11.82 -1.47 0.91
N ARG A 72 11.13 -1.91 -0.15
CA ARG A 72 11.49 -1.57 -1.54
C ARG A 72 11.15 -0.13 -1.92
N ALA A 73 10.52 0.61 -1.03
CA ALA A 73 10.06 1.97 -1.27
C ALA A 73 9.23 2.08 -2.57
N LEU A 74 8.38 1.09 -2.88
CA LEU A 74 7.51 1.15 -4.07
C LEU A 74 6.30 2.07 -3.82
N PHE A 75 5.78 2.04 -2.60
CA PHE A 75 4.66 2.85 -2.15
C PHE A 75 4.90 3.41 -0.75
N ARG A 76 4.10 4.40 -0.35
CA ARG A 76 3.92 4.75 1.06
C ARG A 76 2.78 3.88 1.63
N VAL A 77 3.15 2.77 2.25
CA VAL A 77 2.18 1.87 2.91
C VAL A 77 1.55 2.60 4.10
N THR A 78 0.21 2.56 4.18
CA THR A 78 -0.58 3.27 5.20
C THR A 78 -1.20 2.28 6.18
N ASP A 79 -1.39 2.70 7.43
CA ASP A 79 -2.10 1.92 8.44
C ASP A 79 -3.61 1.82 8.10
N ASN A 80 -4.14 0.60 8.15
CA ASN A 80 -5.54 0.33 7.87
C ASN A 80 -6.45 0.46 9.10
N ALA A 81 -5.89 0.54 10.31
CA ALA A 81 -6.67 0.55 11.56
C ALA A 81 -7.82 1.58 11.58
N PRO A 82 -7.66 2.82 11.05
CA PRO A 82 -8.75 3.80 11.00
C PRO A 82 -9.96 3.35 10.17
N ALA A 83 -9.76 2.50 9.16
CA ALA A 83 -10.81 1.99 8.28
C ALA A 83 -11.22 0.53 8.60
N SER A 84 -10.77 -0.03 9.72
CA SER A 84 -10.99 -1.43 10.10
C SER A 84 -12.46 -1.86 10.07
N GLY A 85 -13.37 -1.04 10.59
CA GLY A 85 -14.81 -1.32 10.56
C GLY A 85 -15.38 -1.37 9.14
N LEU A 86 -14.94 -0.47 8.26
CA LEU A 86 -15.35 -0.46 6.85
C LEU A 86 -14.80 -1.68 6.09
N ILE A 87 -13.54 -2.04 6.34
CA ILE A 87 -12.90 -3.22 5.75
C ILE A 87 -13.65 -4.49 6.18
N ALA A 88 -13.96 -4.63 7.47
CA ALA A 88 -14.71 -5.78 7.99
C ALA A 88 -16.11 -5.87 7.37
N SER A 89 -16.82 -4.73 7.24
CA SER A 89 -18.13 -4.69 6.56
C SER A 89 -18.03 -5.11 5.09
N LEU A 90 -17.01 -4.67 4.37
CA LEU A 90 -16.81 -5.09 2.97
C LEU A 90 -16.56 -6.60 2.86
N GLN A 91 -15.74 -7.15 3.75
CA GLN A 91 -15.42 -8.57 3.80
C GLN A 91 -16.63 -9.43 4.18
N SER A 92 -17.56 -8.93 5.00
CA SER A 92 -18.79 -9.65 5.32
C SER A 92 -19.80 -9.64 4.18
N ASP A 93 -19.78 -8.60 3.34
CA ASP A 93 -20.74 -8.44 2.24
C ASP A 93 -20.35 -9.31 1.03
N GLN A 94 -19.06 -9.42 0.72
CA GLN A 94 -18.55 -10.19 -0.41
C GLN A 94 -17.06 -10.55 -0.27
N ASP A 95 -16.58 -11.46 -1.11
CA ASP A 95 -15.14 -11.65 -1.30
C ASP A 95 -14.54 -10.37 -1.91
N LEU A 96 -13.46 -9.89 -1.27
CA LEU A 96 -12.71 -8.75 -1.75
C LEU A 96 -12.02 -9.06 -3.09
N SER A 97 -11.68 -10.31 -3.39
CA SER A 97 -11.11 -10.69 -4.71
C SER A 97 -12.05 -10.37 -5.88
N ALA A 98 -13.36 -10.33 -5.63
CA ALA A 98 -14.40 -9.99 -6.59
C ALA A 98 -14.91 -8.53 -6.44
N CYS A 99 -14.21 -7.72 -5.65
CA CYS A 99 -14.54 -6.33 -5.38
C CYS A 99 -14.19 -5.47 -6.59
N ASN A 100 -15.20 -5.13 -7.38
CA ASN A 100 -15.06 -4.27 -8.57
C ASN A 100 -15.08 -2.78 -8.20
N GLY A 101 -14.15 -2.31 -7.37
CA GLY A 101 -14.05 -0.91 -6.94
C GLY A 101 -14.71 -0.59 -5.59
N CYS A 102 -15.19 -1.60 -4.85
CA CYS A 102 -15.77 -1.42 -3.52
C CYS A 102 -14.71 -1.01 -2.47
N GLU A 103 -13.45 -1.40 -2.70
CA GLU A 103 -12.26 -1.08 -1.93
C GLU A 103 -11.88 0.40 -2.04
N LEU A 104 -12.34 1.09 -3.09
CA LEU A 104 -12.13 2.54 -3.23
C LEU A 104 -12.79 3.33 -2.10
N ARG A 105 -13.76 2.76 -1.37
CA ARG A 105 -14.28 3.36 -0.14
C ARG A 105 -13.19 3.44 0.94
N VAL A 106 -12.38 2.40 1.06
CA VAL A 106 -11.22 2.36 1.98
C VAL A 106 -10.19 3.40 1.57
N ALA A 107 -9.95 3.55 0.26
CA ALA A 107 -9.05 4.58 -0.25
C ALA A 107 -9.44 5.99 0.22
N ARG A 108 -10.75 6.29 0.11
CA ARG A 108 -11.32 7.57 0.53
C ARG A 108 -11.22 7.76 2.04
N GLU A 109 -11.56 6.73 2.82
CA GLU A 109 -11.52 6.78 4.28
C GLU A 109 -10.09 7.05 4.80
N LEU A 110 -9.09 6.40 4.20
CA LEU A 110 -7.69 6.52 4.61
C LEU A 110 -6.92 7.65 3.92
N GLY A 111 -7.54 8.35 2.97
CA GLY A 111 -6.87 9.39 2.16
C GLY A 111 -5.69 8.85 1.34
N VAL A 112 -5.77 7.61 0.87
CA VAL A 112 -4.71 6.96 0.08
C VAL A 112 -5.03 6.95 -1.42
N SER A 113 -3.97 6.92 -2.24
CA SER A 113 -4.11 6.95 -3.70
C SER A 113 -4.39 5.59 -4.35
N ARG A 114 -4.12 4.49 -3.64
CA ARG A 114 -4.26 3.11 -4.11
C ARG A 114 -4.75 2.23 -2.98
N VAL A 115 -5.44 1.15 -3.34
CA VAL A 115 -5.75 0.04 -2.43
C VAL A 115 -5.29 -1.23 -3.14
N GLY A 116 -4.51 -2.05 -2.44
CA GLY A 116 -4.13 -3.36 -2.91
C GLY A 116 -5.02 -4.41 -2.28
N VAL A 117 -5.65 -5.23 -3.12
CA VAL A 117 -6.51 -6.34 -2.69
C VAL A 117 -5.76 -7.62 -2.99
N CYS A 118 -5.29 -8.28 -1.93
CA CYS A 118 -4.52 -9.50 -2.06
C CYS A 118 -5.41 -10.72 -1.90
N TRP A 119 -5.21 -11.75 -2.72
CA TRP A 119 -5.74 -13.09 -2.44
C TRP A 119 -4.81 -14.19 -2.92
N VAL A 120 -4.81 -15.29 -2.17
CA VAL A 120 -4.13 -16.52 -2.54
C VAL A 120 -5.16 -17.49 -3.09
N GLN A 121 -4.93 -17.98 -4.30
CA GLN A 121 -5.77 -18.99 -4.93
C GLN A 121 -5.07 -20.36 -4.84
N LYS A 122 -5.66 -21.27 -4.08
CA LYS A 122 -5.22 -22.65 -3.91
C LYS A 122 -6.11 -23.58 -4.76
N ILE A 123 -5.64 -23.83 -5.98
CA ILE A 123 -6.30 -24.77 -6.92
C ILE A 123 -6.01 -26.21 -6.50
N SER A 124 -4.84 -26.47 -5.92
CA SER A 124 -4.46 -27.76 -5.33
C SER A 124 -3.41 -27.59 -4.24
N ASN A 125 -3.01 -28.68 -3.58
CA ASN A 125 -1.92 -28.66 -2.60
C ASN A 125 -0.54 -28.29 -3.19
N LEU A 126 -0.39 -28.37 -4.52
CA LEU A 126 0.87 -28.09 -5.22
C LEU A 126 0.81 -26.83 -6.09
N ILE A 127 -0.38 -26.27 -6.30
CA ILE A 127 -0.61 -25.13 -7.19
C ILE A 127 -1.26 -24.02 -6.38
N LEU A 128 -0.47 -23.02 -6.05
CA LEU A 128 -0.89 -21.80 -5.36
C LEU A 128 -0.48 -20.59 -6.21
N ASN A 129 -1.41 -19.64 -6.35
CA ASN A 129 -1.15 -18.35 -6.98
C ASN A 129 -1.42 -17.23 -5.98
N MET A 130 -0.60 -16.18 -6.01
CA MET A 130 -0.81 -14.97 -5.23
C MET A 130 -1.16 -13.84 -6.19
N ASN A 131 -2.29 -13.19 -5.95
CA ASN A 131 -2.81 -12.11 -6.78
C ASN A 131 -2.88 -10.82 -5.96
N LEU A 132 -2.70 -9.69 -6.64
CA LEU A 132 -2.72 -8.33 -6.09
C LEU A 132 -3.34 -7.36 -7.10
#